data_AF-A0A7Y0K8J4-F1
#
_entry.id   AF-A0A7Y0K8J4-F1
#
_cell.length_a   1.000
_cell.length_b   1.000
_cell.length_c   1.000
_cell.angle_alpha   90.00
_cell.angle_beta   90.00
_cell.angle_gamma   90.00
#
_symmetry.space_group_name_H-M   'P 1'
#
loop_
_entity.id
_entity.type
_entity.pdbx_description
1 polymer ?
#
loop_
_entity_poly.entity_id
_entity_poly.type
_entity_poly.pdbx_seq_one_letter_code
_entity_poly.pdbx_strand_id
1 'polypeptide(L)'
;MDNKIRQELDKIEIPDELHNRVILGVQKAKEDNQIPVINSSASIKKQKSKRKKVIVTWITAAILMIILYTSSGLVSPTMAKMISSIPYLGSVFQSKSIMTVIYEELEDKGYEIESMGSTYDSQKKITISIKGSDYYKEVRDEVKKIAISILNEKGYDAYSVEVDEFKERTDYVLNEEEKAEKKLLEQKVEEKMKQLDYKYDMVQVDPTENAIFINIVGDKKYFRSIEKEVEKAGLEVTNENKFKGYRILPTNTTVEVRVADNIAPIESAIVEGLLSKKEYKVTGVSYKRVPLTFIISTSELSTNPTAKQLGAEIEGEIVEFLKSDEIVEILANEEYSIIVNSKDNKKIN
;
A
#
# COMPACT_ATOMS: atom_id res chain seq x y z
N MET A 1 31.87 -8.46 7.61
CA MET A 1 31.08 -8.87 6.44
C MET A 1 32.02 -9.32 5.35
N ASP A 2 31.70 -10.43 4.72
CA ASP A 2 32.54 -11.10 3.73
C ASP A 2 32.76 -10.21 2.50
N ASN A 3 34.03 -10.05 2.10
CA ASN A 3 34.46 -9.15 1.01
C ASN A 3 33.83 -9.51 -0.36
N LYS A 4 33.25 -10.71 -0.43
CA LYS A 4 32.60 -11.27 -1.62
C LYS A 4 31.26 -10.60 -1.95
N ILE A 5 30.49 -10.18 -0.93
CA ILE A 5 29.16 -9.58 -1.15
C ILE A 5 29.30 -8.16 -1.72
N ARG A 6 30.25 -7.36 -1.22
CA ARG A 6 30.56 -6.04 -1.79
C ARG A 6 30.94 -6.11 -3.26
N GLN A 7 31.79 -7.09 -3.62
CA GLN A 7 32.24 -7.26 -5.00
C GLN A 7 31.12 -7.67 -5.96
N GLU A 8 30.07 -8.35 -5.50
CA GLU A 8 28.91 -8.69 -6.32
C GLU A 8 27.95 -7.51 -6.47
N LEU A 9 27.77 -6.69 -5.43
CA LEU A 9 26.94 -5.48 -5.48
C LEU A 9 27.49 -4.41 -6.43
N ASP A 10 28.81 -4.26 -6.50
CA ASP A 10 29.46 -3.29 -7.38
C ASP A 10 29.34 -3.65 -8.87
N LYS A 11 29.03 -4.92 -9.19
CA LYS A 11 28.83 -5.41 -10.57
C LYS A 11 27.40 -5.21 -11.09
N ILE A 12 26.47 -4.79 -10.24
CA ILE A 12 25.08 -4.56 -10.66
C ILE A 12 25.00 -3.20 -11.35
N GLU A 13 24.93 -3.24 -12.69
CA GLU A 13 24.56 -2.09 -13.51
C GLU A 13 23.06 -1.81 -13.33
N ILE A 14 22.72 -0.54 -13.16
CA ILE A 14 21.33 -0.09 -12.98
C ILE A 14 20.81 0.32 -14.36
N PRO A 15 19.82 -0.38 -14.93
CA PRO A 15 19.18 0.04 -16.18
C PRO A 15 18.61 1.47 -16.08
N ASP A 16 18.79 2.25 -17.15
CA ASP A 16 18.34 3.65 -17.22
C ASP A 16 16.80 3.81 -17.12
N GLU A 17 16.04 2.73 -17.34
CA GLU A 17 14.57 2.70 -17.31
C GLU A 17 13.97 2.48 -15.91
N LEU A 18 14.79 2.33 -14.87
CA LEU A 18 14.31 2.05 -13.52
C LEU A 18 13.74 3.29 -12.82
N HIS A 19 12.71 3.07 -12.01
CA HIS A 19 12.06 4.11 -11.23
C HIS A 19 13.04 4.77 -10.22
N ASN A 20 12.97 6.09 -10.05
CA ASN A 20 13.89 6.88 -9.22
C ASN A 20 14.07 6.35 -7.78
N ARG A 21 13.03 5.77 -7.17
CA ARG A 21 13.11 5.16 -5.84
C ARG A 21 14.05 3.95 -5.78
N VAL A 22 14.10 3.16 -6.85
CA VAL A 22 15.00 2.00 -6.96
C VAL A 22 16.45 2.48 -7.12
N ILE A 23 16.66 3.51 -7.95
CA ILE A 23 17.97 4.14 -8.14
C ILE A 23 18.51 4.68 -6.80
N LEU A 24 17.68 5.43 -6.06
CA LEU A 24 18.02 5.98 -4.75
C LEU A 24 18.31 4.88 -3.71
N GLY A 25 17.52 3.80 -3.70
CA GLY A 25 17.72 2.66 -2.80
C GLY A 25 19.07 1.96 -3.03
N VAL A 26 19.44 1.73 -4.30
CA VAL A 26 20.72 1.11 -4.66
C VAL A 26 21.90 2.03 -4.38
N GLN A 27 21.78 3.34 -4.64
CA GLN A 27 22.82 4.31 -4.29
C GLN A 27 23.06 4.37 -2.78
N LYS A 28 22.00 4.42 -1.97
CA LYS A 28 22.09 4.43 -0.51
C LYS A 28 22.75 3.16 0.04
N ALA A 29 22.42 1.98 -0.53
CA ALA A 29 23.07 0.72 -0.18
C ALA A 29 24.58 0.70 -0.52
N LYS A 30 25.01 1.42 -1.58
CA LYS A 30 26.44 1.57 -1.94
C LYS A 30 27.17 2.54 -0.99
N GLU A 31 26.49 3.55 -0.46
CA GLU A 31 27.05 4.50 0.51
C GLU A 31 27.19 3.90 1.92
N ASP A 32 26.18 3.17 2.40
CA ASP A 32 26.22 2.48 3.70
C ASP A 32 27.34 1.43 3.75
N ASN A 33 27.69 0.87 2.59
CA ASN A 33 28.82 -0.02 2.42
C ASN A 33 30.18 0.68 2.34
N GLN A 34 30.33 1.98 2.57
CA GLN A 34 31.64 2.66 2.57
C GLN A 34 32.13 3.12 3.95
N ILE A 35 31.40 2.82 5.02
CA ILE A 35 31.82 3.16 6.39
C ILE A 35 33.08 2.35 6.78
N PRO A 36 34.19 2.98 7.23
CA PRO A 36 35.39 2.27 7.62
C PRO A 36 35.19 1.51 8.94
N VAL A 37 35.49 0.21 8.93
CA VAL A 37 35.61 -0.62 10.13
C VAL A 37 36.84 -0.17 10.91
N ILE A 38 36.65 0.43 12.09
CA ILE A 38 37.74 0.78 13.01
C ILE A 38 38.28 -0.50 13.64
N ASN A 39 39.39 -1.02 13.10
CA ASN A 39 40.15 -2.10 13.71
C ASN A 39 40.98 -1.55 14.89
N SER A 40 40.60 -1.90 16.12
CA SER A 40 41.39 -1.58 17.31
C SER A 40 42.26 -2.78 17.72
N SER A 41 43.54 -2.73 17.37
CA SER A 41 44.57 -3.57 17.98
C SER A 41 45.84 -2.75 18.22
N ALA A 42 46.04 -2.30 19.46
CA ALA A 42 47.34 -1.87 19.96
C ALA A 42 47.33 -1.81 21.49
N SER A 43 48.05 -2.75 22.09
CA SER A 43 48.44 -2.74 23.51
C SER A 43 49.42 -1.60 23.79
N ILE A 44 49.10 -0.66 24.69
CA ILE A 44 50.10 0.26 25.26
C ILE A 44 49.91 0.43 26.78
N LYS A 45 51.04 0.24 27.48
CA LYS A 45 51.24 0.23 28.93
C LYS A 45 50.81 1.53 29.64
N LYS A 46 50.45 1.36 30.92
CA LYS A 46 50.14 2.40 31.91
C LYS A 46 51.31 3.37 32.11
N GLN A 47 51.05 4.67 31.91
CA GLN A 47 51.77 5.74 32.61
C GLN A 47 50.79 6.80 33.14
N LYS A 48 50.79 6.99 34.46
CA LYS A 48 49.99 8.01 35.16
C LYS A 48 50.65 9.37 34.97
N SER A 49 49.90 10.38 34.53
CA SER A 49 50.31 11.79 34.59
C SER A 49 49.07 12.70 34.52
N LYS A 50 49.10 13.80 35.29
CA LYS A 50 47.99 14.72 35.58
C LYS A 50 47.37 15.44 34.35
N ARG A 51 47.82 15.15 33.12
CA ARG A 51 47.21 15.61 31.85
C ARG A 51 45.85 14.97 31.52
N LYS A 52 45.49 13.84 32.15
CA LYS A 52 44.19 13.19 31.91
C LYS A 52 42.98 14.01 32.37
N LYS A 53 43.11 14.90 33.37
CA LYS A 53 41.96 15.69 33.84
C LYS A 53 41.54 16.75 32.83
N VAL A 54 42.49 17.39 32.15
CA VAL A 54 42.20 18.40 31.12
C VAL A 54 41.64 17.74 29.86
N ILE A 55 42.25 16.66 29.38
CA ILE A 55 41.76 15.96 28.18
C ILE A 55 40.35 15.38 28.41
N VAL A 56 40.08 14.82 29.59
CA VAL A 56 38.75 14.31 29.92
C VAL A 56 37.72 15.45 29.98
N THR A 57 38.03 16.61 30.56
CA THR A 57 37.09 17.76 30.58
C THR A 57 36.81 18.34 29.20
N TRP A 58 37.78 18.36 28.29
CA TRP A 58 37.56 18.81 26.91
C TRP A 58 36.75 17.79 26.10
N ILE A 59 36.93 16.49 26.35
CA ILE A 59 36.13 15.43 25.72
C ILE A 59 34.68 15.45 26.26
N THR A 60 34.45 15.62 27.56
CA THR A 60 33.08 15.77 28.08
C THR A 60 32.41 17.05 27.61
N ALA A 61 33.15 18.17 27.48
CA ALA A 61 32.61 19.39 26.89
C ALA A 61 32.28 19.23 25.39
N ALA A 62 33.11 18.52 24.63
CA ALA A 62 32.85 18.20 23.22
C ALA A 62 31.64 17.26 23.06
N ILE A 63 31.52 16.23 23.90
CA ILE A 63 30.37 15.33 23.93
C ILE A 63 29.09 16.08 24.33
N LEU A 64 29.16 16.95 25.35
CA LEU A 64 28.03 17.81 25.73
C LEU A 64 27.65 18.80 24.63
N MET A 65 28.62 19.35 23.88
CA MET A 65 28.34 20.18 22.71
C MET A 65 27.72 19.38 21.57
N ILE A 66 28.16 18.15 21.31
CA ILE A 66 27.56 17.27 20.30
C ILE A 66 26.13 16.90 20.69
N ILE A 67 25.89 16.57 21.97
CA ILE A 67 24.54 16.26 22.50
C ILE A 67 23.63 17.50 22.44
N LEU A 68 24.15 18.69 22.77
CA LEU A 68 23.43 19.96 22.64
C LEU A 68 23.14 20.31 21.16
N TYR A 69 24.07 20.02 20.25
CA TYR A 69 23.88 20.19 18.81
C TYR A 69 22.86 19.20 18.22
N THR A 70 22.74 17.98 18.76
CA THR A 70 21.69 17.04 18.34
C THR A 70 20.31 17.35 18.93
N SER A 71 20.24 18.21 19.97
CA SER A 71 18.97 18.59 20.62
C SER A 71 18.30 19.83 20.01
N SER A 72 19.00 20.58 19.16
CA SER A 72 18.41 21.63 18.32
C SER A 72 18.46 21.17 16.87
N GLY A 73 17.31 20.79 16.30
CA GLY A 73 17.21 20.35 14.91
C GLY A 73 17.78 21.39 13.94
N LEU A 74 19.05 21.24 13.57
CA LEU A 74 19.69 22.02 12.51
C LEU A 74 19.51 21.28 11.19
N VAL A 75 18.26 21.25 10.71
CA VAL A 75 18.07 21.33 9.25
C VAL A 75 18.72 22.64 8.82
N SER A 76 19.69 22.60 7.90
CA SER A 76 20.32 23.82 7.40
C SER A 76 19.21 24.78 6.92
N PRO A 77 19.33 26.11 7.09
CA PRO A 77 18.29 27.04 6.62
C PRO A 77 17.90 26.82 5.16
N THR A 78 18.83 26.31 4.34
CA THR A 78 18.58 25.90 2.95
C THR A 78 17.71 24.63 2.85
N MET A 79 17.99 23.59 3.64
CA MET A 79 17.14 22.39 3.68
C MET A 79 15.79 22.67 4.35
N ALA A 80 15.76 23.46 5.43
CA ALA A 80 14.54 23.92 6.08
C ALA A 80 13.68 24.75 5.12
N LYS A 81 14.29 25.62 4.30
CA LYS A 81 13.59 26.40 3.27
C LYS A 81 13.05 25.51 2.16
N MET A 82 13.81 24.54 1.67
CA MET A 82 13.33 23.58 0.65
C MET A 82 12.18 22.70 1.20
N ILE A 83 12.29 22.19 2.42
CA ILE A 83 11.22 21.41 3.06
C ILE A 83 9.98 22.26 3.33
N SER A 84 10.14 23.56 3.66
CA SER A 84 9.00 24.47 3.87
C SER A 84 8.28 24.93 2.60
N SER A 85 8.85 24.67 1.41
CA SER A 85 8.29 25.07 0.12
C SER A 85 7.68 23.91 -0.66
N ILE A 86 7.78 22.67 -0.17
CA ILE A 86 7.13 21.52 -0.79
C ILE A 86 5.66 21.50 -0.36
N PRO A 87 4.70 21.55 -1.31
CA PRO A 87 3.27 21.44 -1.01
C PRO A 87 2.98 20.16 -0.24
N TYR A 88 1.94 20.16 0.60
CA TYR A 88 1.70 19.04 1.52
C TYR A 88 1.56 17.70 0.77
N LEU A 89 0.78 17.64 -0.31
CA LEU A 89 0.68 16.43 -1.13
C LEU A 89 2.00 16.02 -1.82
N GLY A 90 2.85 17.00 -2.18
CA GLY A 90 4.20 16.71 -2.69
C GLY A 90 5.06 16.01 -1.64
N SER A 91 4.96 16.42 -0.37
CA SER A 91 5.66 15.77 0.74
C SER A 91 5.17 14.34 0.99
N VAL A 92 3.86 14.10 0.81
CA VAL A 92 3.26 12.77 0.89
C VAL A 92 3.80 11.88 -0.24
N PHE A 93 3.81 12.40 -1.48
CA PHE A 93 4.30 11.69 -2.66
C PHE A 93 5.77 11.24 -2.54
N GLN A 94 6.61 12.05 -1.91
CA GLN A 94 8.03 11.72 -1.72
C GLN A 94 8.28 10.80 -0.52
N SER A 95 7.31 10.67 0.37
CA SER A 95 7.45 9.86 1.58
C SER A 95 7.06 8.39 1.35
N LYS A 96 7.54 7.50 2.23
CA LYS A 96 6.98 6.16 2.36
C LYS A 96 5.54 6.28 2.87
N SER A 97 4.67 5.40 2.38
CA SER A 97 3.28 5.34 2.87
C SER A 97 3.27 5.16 4.38
N ILE A 98 2.34 5.82 5.06
CA ILE A 98 2.15 5.73 6.50
C ILE A 98 2.03 4.28 7.00
N MET A 99 1.39 3.40 6.23
CA MET A 99 1.27 1.98 6.57
C MET A 99 2.65 1.32 6.61
N THR A 100 3.52 1.59 5.63
CA THR A 100 4.89 1.09 5.63
C THR A 100 5.69 1.61 6.81
N VAL A 101 5.58 2.92 7.12
CA VAL A 101 6.31 3.52 8.24
C VAL A 101 5.89 2.90 9.58
N ILE A 102 4.59 2.67 9.79
CA ILE A 102 4.08 2.01 11.00
C ILE A 102 4.57 0.56 11.07
N TYR A 103 4.52 -0.18 9.96
CA TYR A 103 4.96 -1.57 9.91
C TYR A 103 6.45 -1.70 10.27
N GLU A 104 7.31 -0.93 9.59
CA GLU A 104 8.76 -0.96 9.80
C GLU A 104 9.13 -0.58 11.24
N GLU A 105 8.52 0.45 11.82
CA GLU A 105 8.82 0.84 13.22
C GLU A 105 8.39 -0.23 14.23
N LEU A 106 7.29 -0.95 13.96
CA LEU A 106 6.85 -2.06 14.81
C LEU A 106 7.77 -3.28 14.67
N GLU A 107 8.16 -3.61 13.44
CA GLU A 107 9.08 -4.70 13.15
C GLU A 107 10.47 -4.44 13.76
N ASP A 108 11.00 -3.23 13.63
CA ASP A 108 12.30 -2.80 14.19
C ASP A 108 12.34 -2.87 15.72
N LYS A 109 11.18 -2.70 16.38
CA LYS A 109 11.02 -2.89 17.83
C LYS A 109 10.78 -4.34 18.24
N GLY A 110 10.69 -5.25 17.27
CA GLY A 110 10.54 -6.68 17.50
C GLY A 110 9.10 -7.15 17.70
N TYR A 111 8.10 -6.38 17.27
CA TYR A 111 6.70 -6.81 17.37
C TYR A 111 6.32 -7.75 16.22
N GLU A 112 5.80 -8.93 16.56
CA GLU A 112 5.23 -9.86 15.58
C GLU A 112 3.83 -9.40 15.12
N ILE A 113 3.78 -8.72 13.97
CA ILE A 113 2.53 -8.27 13.33
C ILE A 113 2.08 -9.29 12.28
N GLU A 114 0.86 -9.80 12.41
CA GLU A 114 0.32 -10.78 11.46
C GLU A 114 -0.25 -10.09 10.22
N SER A 115 -1.02 -9.02 10.41
CA SER A 115 -1.56 -8.23 9.30
C SER A 115 -1.83 -6.80 9.73
N MET A 116 -1.86 -5.92 8.74
CA MET A 116 -2.21 -4.52 8.95
C MET A 116 -3.01 -4.04 7.75
N GLY A 117 -4.02 -3.21 7.99
CA GLY A 117 -4.88 -2.67 6.96
C GLY A 117 -5.47 -1.32 7.35
N SER A 118 -6.03 -0.62 6.38
CA SER A 118 -6.72 0.65 6.61
C SER A 118 -8.08 0.65 5.93
N THR A 119 -9.09 1.18 6.62
CA THR A 119 -10.38 1.49 6.00
C THR A 119 -10.40 2.95 5.56
N TYR A 120 -10.97 3.20 4.38
CA TYR A 120 -11.12 4.54 3.80
C TYR A 120 -12.56 5.07 3.90
N ASP A 121 -13.43 4.35 4.59
CA ASP A 121 -14.83 4.73 4.83
C ASP A 121 -14.95 5.82 5.91
N SER A 122 -16.18 6.11 6.34
CA SER A 122 -16.47 7.16 7.32
C SER A 122 -15.79 6.96 8.68
N GLN A 123 -15.23 5.77 8.97
CA GLN A 123 -14.57 5.45 10.23
C GLN A 123 -13.04 5.42 10.14
N LYS A 124 -12.44 5.78 9.00
CA LYS A 124 -10.98 5.95 8.74
C LYS A 124 -10.12 5.32 9.83
N LYS A 125 -9.87 4.02 9.69
CA LYS A 125 -9.27 3.21 10.75
C LYS A 125 -8.04 2.49 10.23
N ILE A 126 -6.96 2.51 11.00
CA ILE A 126 -5.83 1.60 10.82
C ILE A 126 -6.04 0.45 11.80
N THR A 127 -6.09 -0.77 11.27
CA THR A 127 -6.21 -2.01 12.04
C THR A 127 -4.90 -2.76 11.97
N ILE A 128 -4.38 -3.13 13.13
CA ILE A 128 -3.16 -3.92 13.31
C ILE A 128 -3.57 -5.22 14.00
N SER A 129 -3.27 -6.37 13.40
CA SER A 129 -3.63 -7.68 13.94
C SER A 129 -2.40 -8.42 14.43
N ILE A 130 -2.49 -8.95 15.65
CA ILE A 130 -1.38 -9.62 16.35
C ILE A 130 -1.79 -11.06 16.65
N LYS A 131 -0.92 -12.02 16.33
CA LYS A 131 -1.16 -13.44 16.58
C LYS A 131 -0.88 -13.80 18.04
N GLY A 132 -1.67 -14.73 18.58
CA GLY A 132 -1.49 -15.30 19.92
C GLY A 132 -2.11 -14.46 21.03
N SER A 133 -3.11 -15.02 21.73
CA SER A 133 -3.93 -14.28 22.70
C SER A 133 -3.14 -13.64 23.85
N ASP A 134 -2.10 -14.33 24.35
CA ASP A 134 -1.32 -13.84 25.49
C ASP A 134 -0.36 -12.73 25.07
N TYR A 135 0.35 -12.92 23.94
CA TYR A 135 1.22 -11.92 23.35
C TYR A 135 0.42 -10.66 22.96
N TYR A 136 -0.73 -10.82 22.30
CA TYR A 136 -1.64 -9.71 21.99
C TYR A 136 -2.01 -8.88 23.24
N LYS A 137 -2.40 -9.52 24.34
CA LYS A 137 -2.76 -8.81 25.58
C LYS A 137 -1.59 -8.02 26.16
N GLU A 138 -0.37 -8.51 25.99
CA GLU A 138 0.86 -7.88 26.48
C GLU A 138 1.21 -6.62 25.68
N VAL A 139 1.18 -6.70 24.34
CA VAL A 139 1.76 -5.65 23.48
C VAL A 139 0.75 -4.67 22.89
N ARG A 140 -0.56 -4.97 22.88
CA ARG A 140 -1.57 -4.20 22.13
C ARG A 140 -1.58 -2.70 22.42
N ASP A 141 -1.39 -2.30 23.68
CA ASP A 141 -1.49 -0.90 24.10
C ASP A 141 -0.25 -0.11 23.67
N GLU A 142 0.93 -0.75 23.68
CA GLU A 142 2.18 -0.17 23.23
C GLU A 142 2.22 -0.04 21.70
N VAL A 143 1.83 -1.10 20.98
CA VAL A 143 1.69 -1.10 19.51
C VAL A 143 0.75 0.02 19.08
N LYS A 144 -0.42 0.15 19.73
CA LYS A 144 -1.37 1.23 19.46
C LYS A 144 -0.76 2.61 19.69
N LYS A 145 0.01 2.78 20.77
CA LYS A 145 0.67 4.05 21.09
C LYS A 145 1.72 4.44 20.06
N ILE A 146 2.53 3.49 19.59
CA ILE A 146 3.55 3.71 18.56
C ILE A 146 2.88 4.18 17.26
N ALA A 147 1.88 3.46 16.79
CA ALA A 147 1.14 3.83 15.57
C ALA A 147 0.50 5.24 15.68
N ILE A 148 -0.10 5.57 16.83
CA ILE A 148 -0.66 6.91 17.09
C ILE A 148 0.46 7.98 17.10
N SER A 149 1.64 7.70 17.67
CA SER A 149 2.76 8.66 17.67
C SER A 149 3.18 9.02 16.24
N ILE A 150 3.36 8.00 15.39
CA ILE A 150 3.77 8.19 13.99
C ILE A 150 2.73 9.01 13.22
N LEU A 151 1.43 8.71 13.41
CA LEU A 151 0.35 9.50 12.80
C LEU A 151 0.42 10.97 13.23
N ASN A 152 0.59 11.23 14.53
CA ASN A 152 0.68 12.59 15.06
C ASN A 152 1.92 13.34 14.54
N GLU A 153 3.08 12.67 14.45
CA GLU A 153 4.32 13.24 13.91
C GLU A 153 4.18 13.63 12.43
N LYS A 154 3.38 12.87 11.67
CA LYS A 154 3.02 13.17 10.28
C LYS A 154 1.89 14.19 10.15
N GLY A 155 1.27 14.59 11.26
CA GLY A 155 0.10 15.48 11.27
C GLY A 155 -1.16 14.85 10.66
N TYR A 156 -1.29 13.52 10.79
CA TYR A 156 -2.41 12.73 10.31
C TYR A 156 -3.41 12.59 11.45
N ASP A 157 -4.47 13.39 11.42
CA ASP A 157 -5.43 13.51 12.52
C ASP A 157 -6.76 12.81 12.23
N ALA A 158 -6.97 12.29 11.02
CA ALA A 158 -8.22 11.66 10.60
C ALA A 158 -8.34 10.18 10.98
N TYR A 159 -7.22 9.48 11.16
CA TYR A 159 -7.22 8.05 11.43
C TYR A 159 -7.40 7.74 12.92
N SER A 160 -8.20 6.71 13.18
CA SER A 160 -8.18 5.99 14.45
C SER A 160 -7.31 4.73 14.34
N VAL A 161 -6.76 4.26 15.46
CA VAL A 161 -5.96 3.01 15.50
C VAL A 161 -6.67 1.96 16.37
N GLU A 162 -6.84 0.78 15.80
CA GLU A 162 -7.33 -0.42 16.47
C GLU A 162 -6.28 -1.53 16.38
N VAL A 163 -6.09 -2.23 17.49
CA VAL A 163 -5.19 -3.37 17.57
C VAL A 163 -6.02 -4.55 18.02
N ASP A 164 -6.08 -5.57 17.17
CA ASP A 164 -6.95 -6.73 17.35
C ASP A 164 -6.14 -8.02 17.45
N GLU A 165 -6.72 -9.00 18.13
CA GLU A 165 -6.21 -10.36 18.11
C GLU A 165 -6.50 -10.98 16.74
N PHE A 166 -5.45 -11.41 16.04
CA PHE A 166 -5.62 -12.18 14.82
C PHE A 166 -6.23 -13.54 15.15
N LYS A 167 -7.39 -13.80 14.56
CA LYS A 167 -8.04 -15.12 14.59
C LYS A 167 -7.84 -15.76 13.23
N GLU A 168 -7.03 -16.80 13.22
CA GLU A 168 -6.84 -17.63 12.04
C GLU A 168 -8.20 -18.13 11.59
N ARG A 169 -8.61 -17.73 10.38
CA ARG A 169 -9.72 -18.40 9.73
C ARG A 169 -9.18 -19.78 9.38
N THR A 170 -9.75 -20.82 9.98
CA THR A 170 -9.50 -22.16 9.49
C THR A 170 -10.17 -22.25 8.12
N ASP A 171 -9.39 -22.03 7.08
CA ASP A 171 -9.87 -22.26 5.72
C ASP A 171 -10.37 -23.71 5.65
N TYR A 172 -11.57 -23.89 5.11
CA TYR A 172 -12.13 -25.22 4.94
C TYR A 172 -11.22 -26.02 4.02
N VAL A 173 -10.62 -27.09 4.54
CA VAL A 173 -9.81 -28.01 3.75
C VAL A 173 -10.73 -29.10 3.23
N LEU A 174 -10.87 -29.17 1.90
CA LEU A 174 -11.63 -30.24 1.26
C LEU A 174 -11.14 -31.61 1.75
N ASN A 175 -12.08 -32.46 2.11
CA ASN A 175 -11.79 -33.85 2.42
C ASN A 175 -11.48 -34.64 1.12
N GLU A 176 -11.02 -35.90 1.24
CA GLU A 176 -10.62 -36.68 0.08
C GLU A 176 -11.77 -37.00 -0.90
N GLU A 177 -13.01 -37.10 -0.40
CA GLU A 177 -14.21 -37.30 -1.23
C GLU A 177 -14.49 -36.04 -2.04
N GLU A 178 -14.48 -34.86 -1.41
CA GLU A 178 -14.69 -33.58 -2.08
C GLU A 178 -13.58 -33.23 -3.08
N LYS A 179 -12.33 -33.60 -2.80
CA LYS A 179 -11.23 -33.47 -3.76
C LYS A 179 -11.44 -34.36 -4.99
N ALA A 180 -11.88 -35.60 -4.77
CA ALA A 180 -12.16 -36.54 -5.86
C ALA A 180 -13.34 -36.06 -6.71
N GLU A 181 -14.41 -35.58 -6.06
CA GLU A 181 -15.57 -34.97 -6.67
C GLU A 181 -15.20 -33.73 -7.50
N LYS A 182 -14.48 -32.77 -6.90
CA LYS A 182 -13.97 -31.58 -7.58
C LYS A 182 -13.25 -31.94 -8.85
N LYS A 183 -12.24 -32.82 -8.76
CA LYS A 183 -11.42 -33.23 -9.89
C LYS A 183 -12.24 -33.91 -10.99
N LEU A 184 -13.18 -34.78 -10.61
CA LEU A 184 -14.04 -35.48 -11.55
C LEU A 184 -14.96 -34.52 -12.30
N LEU A 185 -15.64 -33.62 -11.57
CA LEU A 185 -16.57 -32.66 -12.16
C LEU A 185 -15.84 -31.63 -13.03
N GLU A 186 -14.68 -31.10 -12.61
CA GLU A 186 -13.85 -30.20 -13.42
C GLU A 186 -13.50 -30.87 -14.75
N GLN A 187 -12.96 -32.10 -14.71
CA GLN A 187 -12.61 -32.85 -15.92
C GLN A 187 -13.83 -33.07 -16.83
N LYS A 188 -14.97 -33.49 -16.27
CA LYS A 188 -16.16 -33.82 -17.05
C LYS A 188 -16.81 -32.60 -17.69
N VAL A 189 -16.84 -31.48 -16.97
CA VAL A 189 -17.35 -30.22 -17.49
C VAL A 189 -16.41 -29.70 -18.57
N GLU A 190 -15.09 -29.75 -18.38
CA GLU A 190 -14.12 -29.39 -19.42
C GLU A 190 -14.28 -30.23 -20.70
N GLU A 191 -14.45 -31.55 -20.56
CA GLU A 191 -14.69 -32.48 -21.68
C GLU A 191 -15.97 -32.06 -22.44
N LYS A 192 -17.06 -31.76 -21.73
CA LYS A 192 -18.32 -31.31 -22.33
C LYS A 192 -18.17 -29.97 -23.04
N MET A 193 -17.50 -28.99 -22.43
CA MET A 193 -17.27 -27.67 -23.05
C MET A 193 -16.42 -27.80 -24.34
N LYS A 194 -15.41 -28.66 -24.34
CA LYS A 194 -14.61 -28.99 -25.53
C LYS A 194 -15.45 -29.66 -26.62
N GLN A 195 -16.31 -30.61 -26.26
CA GLN A 195 -17.20 -31.30 -27.21
C GLN A 195 -18.19 -30.37 -27.89
N LEU A 196 -18.65 -29.33 -27.17
CA LEU A 196 -19.58 -28.32 -27.69
C LEU A 196 -18.88 -27.16 -28.42
N ASP A 197 -17.54 -27.19 -28.53
CA ASP A 197 -16.71 -26.15 -29.14
C ASP A 197 -16.91 -24.75 -28.51
N TYR A 198 -17.17 -24.71 -27.20
CA TYR A 198 -17.22 -23.44 -26.46
C TYR A 198 -15.82 -22.96 -26.10
N LYS A 199 -15.59 -21.65 -26.23
CA LYS A 199 -14.35 -21.01 -25.80
C LYS A 199 -14.41 -20.73 -24.30
N TYR A 200 -13.55 -21.39 -23.54
CA TYR A 200 -13.38 -21.19 -22.11
C TYR A 200 -11.90 -21.25 -21.75
N ASP A 201 -11.52 -20.64 -20.63
CA ASP A 201 -10.15 -20.68 -20.09
C ASP A 201 -10.10 -21.28 -18.68
N MET A 202 -11.24 -21.41 -18.01
CA MET A 202 -11.32 -21.95 -16.66
C MET A 202 -12.65 -22.69 -16.40
N VAL A 203 -12.54 -23.85 -15.77
CA VAL A 203 -13.63 -24.52 -15.06
C VAL A 203 -13.14 -24.73 -13.63
N GLN A 204 -13.92 -24.28 -12.65
CA GLN A 204 -13.60 -24.45 -11.24
C GLN A 204 -14.81 -24.99 -10.50
N VAL A 205 -14.60 -26.08 -9.76
CA VAL A 205 -15.65 -26.66 -8.91
C VAL A 205 -15.36 -26.32 -7.46
N ASP A 206 -16.40 -25.83 -6.78
CA ASP A 206 -16.46 -25.62 -5.35
C ASP A 206 -17.48 -26.60 -4.73
N PRO A 207 -17.01 -27.72 -4.16
CA PRO A 207 -17.88 -28.69 -3.49
C PRO A 207 -18.57 -28.12 -2.24
N THR A 208 -17.98 -27.12 -1.57
CA THR A 208 -18.52 -26.57 -0.32
C THR A 208 -19.77 -25.72 -0.59
N GLU A 209 -19.78 -25.00 -1.71
CA GLU A 209 -20.91 -24.20 -2.16
C GLU A 209 -21.82 -24.91 -3.17
N ASN A 210 -21.48 -26.15 -3.54
CA ASN A 210 -22.06 -26.86 -4.67
C ASN A 210 -22.14 -25.94 -5.90
N ALA A 211 -21.02 -25.38 -6.32
CA ALA A 211 -20.95 -24.44 -7.43
C ALA A 211 -19.90 -24.86 -8.46
N ILE A 212 -20.22 -24.69 -9.74
CA ILE A 212 -19.28 -24.86 -10.85
C ILE A 212 -19.19 -23.53 -11.59
N PHE A 213 -18.02 -22.91 -11.57
CA PHE A 213 -17.72 -21.69 -12.29
C PHE A 213 -17.11 -22.05 -13.64
N ILE A 214 -17.64 -21.47 -14.71
CA ILE A 214 -17.13 -21.68 -16.07
C ILE A 214 -16.84 -20.32 -16.66
N ASN A 215 -15.57 -19.97 -16.85
CA ASN A 215 -15.21 -18.69 -17.45
C ASN A 215 -15.17 -18.80 -18.97
N ILE A 216 -16.09 -18.10 -19.61
CA ILE A 216 -16.29 -18.09 -21.06
C ILE A 216 -15.45 -16.97 -21.66
N VAL A 217 -14.63 -17.33 -22.65
CA VAL A 217 -13.75 -16.41 -23.35
C VAL A 217 -14.49 -15.80 -24.54
N GLY A 218 -14.61 -14.48 -24.55
CA GLY A 218 -15.20 -13.72 -25.64
C GLY A 218 -15.76 -12.39 -25.16
N ASP A 219 -16.33 -11.63 -26.08
CA ASP A 219 -16.99 -10.38 -25.72
C ASP A 219 -18.31 -10.62 -24.97
N LYS A 220 -18.84 -9.56 -24.36
CA LYS A 220 -20.10 -9.59 -23.61
C LYS A 220 -21.31 -10.05 -24.43
N LYS A 221 -21.29 -9.85 -25.75
CA LYS A 221 -22.38 -10.24 -26.64
C LYS A 221 -22.36 -11.75 -26.89
N TYR A 222 -21.18 -12.31 -27.15
CA TYR A 222 -20.96 -13.74 -27.26
C TYR A 222 -21.35 -14.45 -25.97
N PHE A 223 -20.86 -13.99 -24.82
CA PHE A 223 -21.23 -14.56 -23.52
C PHE A 223 -22.74 -14.64 -23.33
N ARG A 224 -23.45 -13.52 -23.52
CA ARG A 224 -24.92 -13.47 -23.39
C ARG A 224 -25.66 -14.39 -24.35
N SER A 225 -25.07 -14.74 -25.48
CA SER A 225 -25.69 -15.64 -26.44
C SER A 225 -25.62 -17.11 -26.02
N ILE A 226 -24.60 -17.51 -25.24
CA ILE A 226 -24.36 -18.92 -24.89
C ILE A 226 -24.49 -19.23 -23.39
N GLU A 227 -24.61 -18.23 -22.52
CA GLU A 227 -24.65 -18.37 -21.05
C GLU A 227 -25.61 -19.48 -20.59
N LYS A 228 -26.86 -19.48 -21.08
CA LYS A 228 -27.87 -20.50 -20.71
C LYS A 228 -27.54 -21.89 -21.24
N GLU A 229 -26.87 -21.97 -22.38
CA GLU A 229 -26.50 -23.23 -23.02
C GLU A 229 -25.33 -23.88 -22.28
N VAL A 230 -24.37 -23.06 -21.85
CA VAL A 230 -23.28 -23.45 -20.95
C VAL A 230 -23.81 -23.91 -19.59
N GLU A 231 -24.74 -23.14 -19.01
CA GLU A 231 -25.39 -23.52 -17.74
C GLU A 231 -26.07 -24.89 -17.86
N LYS A 232 -26.86 -25.10 -18.91
CA LYS A 232 -27.53 -26.37 -19.17
C LYS A 232 -26.54 -27.50 -19.40
N ALA A 233 -25.48 -27.29 -20.17
CA ALA A 233 -24.47 -28.31 -20.44
C ALA A 233 -23.72 -28.73 -19.15
N GLY A 234 -23.43 -27.78 -18.26
CA GLY A 234 -22.88 -28.08 -16.93
C GLY A 234 -23.84 -28.91 -16.07
N LEU A 235 -25.14 -28.56 -16.08
CA LEU A 235 -26.16 -29.32 -15.35
C LEU A 235 -26.35 -30.73 -15.89
N GLU A 236 -26.25 -30.93 -17.21
CA GLU A 236 -26.25 -32.26 -17.81
C GLU A 236 -25.12 -33.12 -17.25
N VAL A 237 -23.90 -32.56 -17.17
CA VAL A 237 -22.74 -33.26 -16.60
C VAL A 237 -22.95 -33.66 -15.15
N THR A 238 -23.45 -32.75 -14.30
CA THR A 238 -23.68 -33.08 -12.88
C THR A 238 -24.73 -34.18 -12.74
N ASN A 239 -25.83 -34.11 -13.51
CA ASN A 239 -26.90 -35.10 -13.49
C ASN A 239 -26.43 -36.48 -13.99
N GLU A 240 -25.68 -36.55 -15.09
CA GLU A 240 -25.12 -37.79 -15.64
C GLU A 240 -24.15 -38.47 -14.67
N ASN A 241 -23.39 -37.69 -13.91
CA ASN A 241 -22.45 -38.18 -12.90
C ASN A 241 -23.08 -38.32 -11.50
N LYS A 242 -24.41 -38.17 -11.39
CA LYS A 242 -25.21 -38.33 -10.16
C LYS A 242 -24.91 -37.33 -9.03
N PHE A 243 -24.28 -36.20 -9.35
CA PHE A 243 -24.12 -35.08 -8.44
C PHE A 243 -25.35 -34.17 -8.49
N LYS A 244 -25.97 -33.93 -7.34
CA LYS A 244 -27.19 -33.12 -7.21
C LYS A 244 -26.90 -31.85 -6.44
N GLY A 245 -27.63 -30.77 -6.77
CA GLY A 245 -27.56 -29.51 -6.03
C GLY A 245 -26.49 -28.53 -6.52
N TYR A 246 -25.72 -28.89 -7.53
CA TYR A 246 -24.76 -27.97 -8.14
C TYR A 246 -25.45 -26.84 -8.90
N ARG A 247 -25.01 -25.61 -8.62
CA ARG A 247 -25.29 -24.43 -9.44
C ARG A 247 -24.19 -24.27 -10.48
N ILE A 248 -24.57 -24.05 -11.73
CA ILE A 248 -23.62 -23.73 -12.79
C ILE A 248 -23.60 -22.21 -12.95
N LEU A 249 -22.42 -21.62 -12.87
CA LEU A 249 -22.20 -20.19 -12.88
C LEU A 249 -21.27 -19.84 -14.06
N PRO A 250 -21.83 -19.66 -15.27
CA PRO A 250 -21.08 -19.09 -16.36
C PRO A 250 -20.63 -17.67 -16.00
N THR A 251 -19.36 -17.37 -16.24
CA THR A 251 -18.75 -16.06 -16.03
C THR A 251 -18.08 -15.60 -17.32
N ASN A 252 -17.83 -14.30 -17.42
CA ASN A 252 -17.11 -13.69 -18.54
C ASN A 252 -16.15 -12.65 -17.98
N THR A 253 -15.07 -13.13 -17.40
CA THR A 253 -13.96 -12.31 -16.95
C THR A 253 -12.97 -12.19 -18.11
N THR A 254 -13.00 -11.05 -18.79
CA THR A 254 -11.96 -10.67 -19.73
C THR A 254 -10.76 -10.15 -18.94
N VAL A 255 -9.65 -10.88 -18.94
CA VAL A 255 -8.39 -10.38 -18.41
C VAL A 255 -7.79 -9.41 -19.44
N GLU A 256 -8.29 -8.18 -19.48
CA GLU A 256 -7.52 -7.09 -20.08
C GLU A 256 -6.39 -6.75 -19.11
N VAL A 257 -5.18 -7.20 -19.41
CA VAL A 257 -3.97 -6.73 -18.72
C VAL A 257 -3.80 -5.26 -19.07
N ARG A 258 -4.31 -4.39 -18.20
CA ARG A 258 -4.13 -2.94 -18.35
C ARG A 258 -2.66 -2.63 -18.15
N VAL A 259 -2.09 -1.87 -19.07
CA VAL A 259 -0.75 -1.28 -18.92
C VAL A 259 -0.75 -0.50 -17.61
N ALA A 260 0.33 -0.62 -16.83
CA ALA A 260 0.49 0.09 -15.57
C ALA A 260 0.24 1.59 -15.79
N ASP A 261 -0.74 2.13 -15.07
CA ASP A 261 -1.16 3.52 -15.20
C ASP A 261 -0.20 4.41 -14.41
N ASN A 262 0.44 5.37 -15.10
CA ASN A 262 1.34 6.36 -14.49
C ASN A 262 0.63 7.30 -13.50
N ILE A 263 -0.71 7.28 -13.46
CA ILE A 263 -1.52 8.06 -12.50
C ILE A 263 -1.62 7.40 -11.14
N ALA A 264 -1.45 6.08 -11.04
CA ALA A 264 -1.65 5.37 -9.77
C ALA A 264 -0.77 5.92 -8.61
N PRO A 265 0.52 6.27 -8.81
CA PRO A 265 1.33 6.90 -7.76
C PRO A 265 0.82 8.30 -7.37
N ILE A 266 0.34 9.09 -8.34
CA ILE A 266 -0.22 10.43 -8.13
C ILE A 266 -1.50 10.32 -7.32
N GLU A 267 -2.42 9.44 -7.73
CA GLU A 267 -3.65 9.14 -7.02
C GLU A 267 -3.35 8.68 -5.60
N SER A 268 -2.39 7.77 -5.40
CA SER A 268 -2.02 7.26 -4.07
C SER A 268 -1.60 8.38 -3.11
N ALA A 269 -0.83 9.37 -3.58
CA ALA A 269 -0.46 10.52 -2.76
C ALA A 269 -1.66 11.42 -2.44
N ILE A 270 -2.57 11.65 -3.40
CA ILE A 270 -3.81 12.39 -3.16
C ILE A 270 -4.71 11.66 -2.16
N VAL A 271 -4.84 10.33 -2.29
CA VAL A 271 -5.60 9.45 -1.38
C VAL A 271 -5.05 9.58 0.03
N GLU A 272 -3.76 9.29 0.24
CA GLU A 272 -3.13 9.30 1.57
C GLU A 272 -3.17 10.70 2.19
N GLY A 273 -2.78 11.73 1.41
CA GLY A 273 -2.74 13.09 1.90
C GLY A 273 -4.12 13.63 2.28
N LEU A 274 -5.10 13.58 1.38
CA LEU A 274 -6.41 14.17 1.64
C LEU A 274 -7.23 13.36 2.66
N LEU A 275 -7.11 12.03 2.68
CA LEU A 275 -7.85 11.22 3.66
C LEU A 275 -7.27 11.35 5.06
N SER A 276 -5.97 11.60 5.20
CA SER A 276 -5.30 11.65 6.50
C SER A 276 -5.60 12.90 7.34
N LYS A 277 -6.16 13.96 6.75
CA LYS A 277 -6.52 15.20 7.45
C LYS A 277 -8.03 15.40 7.59
N LYS A 278 -8.48 15.71 8.81
CA LYS A 278 -9.90 15.96 9.12
C LYS A 278 -10.45 17.20 8.45
N GLU A 279 -9.60 18.22 8.27
CA GLU A 279 -10.00 19.52 7.71
C GLU A 279 -10.58 19.40 6.30
N TYR A 280 -10.05 18.49 5.48
CA TYR A 280 -10.54 18.27 4.12
C TYR A 280 -11.87 17.50 4.05
N LYS A 281 -12.28 16.82 5.13
CA LYS A 281 -13.55 16.06 5.18
C LYS A 281 -13.74 15.06 4.01
N VAL A 282 -12.64 14.60 3.40
CA VAL A 282 -12.67 13.68 2.25
C VAL A 282 -13.07 12.28 2.73
N THR A 283 -13.92 11.62 1.95
CA THR A 283 -14.41 10.24 2.16
C THR A 283 -14.07 9.32 1.00
N GLY A 284 -13.51 9.84 -0.08
CA GLY A 284 -13.09 9.03 -1.23
C GLY A 284 -12.34 9.86 -2.24
N VAL A 285 -11.40 9.21 -2.92
CA VAL A 285 -10.64 9.74 -4.04
C VAL A 285 -10.66 8.67 -5.12
N SER A 286 -10.84 9.09 -6.36
CA SER A 286 -10.78 8.22 -7.53
C SER A 286 -10.38 9.04 -8.75
N TYR A 287 -10.09 8.37 -9.86
CA TYR A 287 -9.88 9.07 -11.12
C TYR A 287 -10.51 8.35 -12.31
N LYS A 288 -10.79 9.13 -13.35
CA LYS A 288 -11.14 8.65 -14.70
C LYS A 288 -9.97 8.97 -15.61
N ARG A 289 -9.60 8.05 -16.51
CA ARG A 289 -8.45 8.24 -17.43
C ARG A 289 -8.78 9.07 -18.68
N VAL A 290 -10.00 8.98 -19.21
CA VAL A 290 -10.36 9.58 -20.50
C VAL A 290 -11.68 10.38 -20.40
N PRO A 291 -11.62 11.74 -20.37
CA PRO A 291 -10.42 12.54 -20.07
C PRO A 291 -9.93 12.31 -18.63
N LEU A 292 -8.68 12.72 -18.33
CA LEU A 292 -8.13 12.61 -16.98
C LEU A 292 -8.93 13.50 -16.01
N THR A 293 -9.62 12.87 -15.06
CA THR A 293 -10.44 13.57 -14.07
C THR A 293 -10.20 12.97 -12.70
N PHE A 294 -9.67 13.77 -11.76
CA PHE A 294 -9.64 13.42 -10.35
C PHE A 294 -10.99 13.75 -9.71
N ILE A 295 -11.58 12.79 -9.01
CA ILE A 295 -12.90 12.90 -8.40
C ILE A 295 -12.75 12.69 -6.89
N ILE A 296 -13.05 13.74 -6.14
CA ILE A 296 -12.93 13.78 -4.68
C ILE A 296 -14.33 13.83 -4.07
N SER A 297 -14.63 12.90 -3.19
CA SER A 297 -15.90 12.86 -2.44
C SER A 297 -15.68 13.38 -1.02
N THR A 298 -16.58 14.23 -0.54
CA THR A 298 -16.52 14.80 0.82
C THR A 298 -17.77 14.45 1.63
N SER A 299 -17.67 14.54 2.96
CA SER A 299 -18.82 14.42 3.85
C SER A 299 -19.64 15.71 4.00
N GLU A 300 -19.24 16.80 3.34
CA GLU A 300 -19.87 18.13 3.46
C GLU A 300 -21.12 18.24 2.58
N LEU A 301 -22.20 18.85 3.08
CA LEU A 301 -23.40 19.06 2.26
C LEU A 301 -23.23 20.29 1.36
N SER A 302 -23.69 20.22 0.10
CA SER A 302 -23.60 21.37 -0.82
C SER A 302 -24.33 22.63 -0.36
N THR A 303 -25.29 22.48 0.55
CA THR A 303 -26.05 23.58 1.16
C THR A 303 -25.31 24.26 2.30
N ASN A 304 -24.20 23.70 2.80
CA ASN A 304 -23.39 24.36 3.81
C ASN A 304 -22.73 25.61 3.20
N PRO A 305 -22.82 26.79 3.85
CA PRO A 305 -22.16 28.00 3.37
C PRO A 305 -20.65 27.85 3.10
N THR A 306 -19.98 26.94 3.79
CA THR A 306 -18.53 26.68 3.66
C THR A 306 -18.17 25.64 2.60
N ALA A 307 -19.15 24.95 1.98
CA ALA A 307 -18.88 23.86 1.05
C ALA A 307 -18.05 24.31 -0.16
N LYS A 308 -18.33 25.50 -0.70
CA LYS A 308 -17.55 26.03 -1.83
C LYS A 308 -16.10 26.35 -1.48
N GLN A 309 -15.89 26.88 -0.28
CA GLN A 309 -14.55 27.17 0.21
C GLN A 309 -13.76 25.88 0.38
N LEU A 310 -14.36 24.84 0.99
CA LEU A 310 -13.75 23.52 1.10
C LEU A 310 -13.38 22.94 -0.26
N GLY A 311 -14.28 23.05 -1.25
CA GLY A 311 -14.03 22.60 -2.62
C GLY A 311 -12.81 23.28 -3.25
N ALA A 312 -12.72 24.60 -3.11
CA ALA A 312 -11.59 25.40 -3.61
C ALA A 312 -10.27 25.10 -2.88
N GLU A 313 -10.29 24.87 -1.57
CA GLU A 313 -9.11 24.50 -0.78
C GLU A 313 -8.54 23.15 -1.23
N ILE A 314 -9.41 22.14 -1.39
CA ILE A 314 -9.02 20.81 -1.89
C ILE A 314 -8.48 20.90 -3.32
N GLU A 315 -9.18 21.62 -4.21
CA GLU A 315 -8.71 21.82 -5.58
C GLU A 315 -7.35 22.52 -5.61
N GLY A 316 -7.15 23.56 -4.79
CA GLY A 316 -5.89 24.29 -4.68
C GLY A 316 -4.72 23.38 -4.32
N GLU A 317 -4.88 22.56 -3.29
CA GLU A 317 -3.85 21.62 -2.84
C GLU A 317 -3.50 20.59 -3.95
N ILE A 318 -4.50 20.04 -4.63
CA ILE A 318 -4.26 19.10 -5.75
C ILE A 318 -3.58 19.83 -6.91
N VAL A 319 -4.04 21.03 -7.29
CA VAL A 319 -3.44 21.79 -8.40
C VAL A 319 -1.99 22.14 -8.11
N GLU A 320 -1.66 22.54 -6.89
CA GLU A 320 -0.29 22.85 -6.48
C GLU A 320 0.61 21.61 -6.59
N PHE A 321 0.12 20.46 -6.14
CA PHE A 321 0.80 19.18 -6.30
C PHE A 321 1.02 18.77 -7.75
N LEU A 322 -0.03 18.81 -8.58
CA LEU A 322 0.04 18.41 -10.00
C LEU A 322 0.94 19.34 -10.84
N LYS A 323 1.18 20.57 -10.36
CA LYS A 323 2.10 21.54 -10.99
C LYS A 323 3.55 21.42 -10.52
N SER A 324 3.85 20.55 -9.56
CA SER A 324 5.23 20.33 -9.14
C SER A 324 6.04 19.67 -10.27
N ASP A 325 7.31 20.04 -10.40
CA ASP A 325 8.17 19.63 -11.52
C ASP A 325 8.17 18.10 -11.73
N GLU A 326 8.25 17.35 -10.62
CA GLU A 326 8.22 15.88 -10.61
C GLU A 326 6.91 15.30 -11.19
N ILE A 327 5.77 15.93 -10.91
CA ILE A 327 4.47 15.43 -11.36
C ILE A 327 4.16 15.87 -12.78
N VAL A 328 4.59 17.05 -13.19
CA VAL A 328 4.45 17.54 -14.58
C VAL A 328 5.16 16.60 -15.56
N GLU A 329 6.34 16.10 -15.18
CA GLU A 329 7.07 15.10 -15.97
C GLU A 329 6.27 13.79 -16.10
N ILE A 330 5.67 13.29 -15.01
CA ILE A 330 4.86 12.06 -15.02
C ILE A 330 3.60 12.24 -15.86
N LEU A 331 2.92 13.39 -15.75
CA LEU A 331 1.72 13.70 -16.52
C LEU A 331 2.02 13.95 -18.00
N ALA A 332 3.28 14.19 -18.38
CA ALA A 332 3.68 14.52 -19.74
C ALA A 332 2.85 15.67 -20.36
N ASN A 333 2.48 16.66 -19.54
CA ASN A 333 1.59 17.79 -19.90
C ASN A 333 0.18 17.40 -20.36
N GLU A 334 -0.33 16.22 -19.95
CA GLU A 334 -1.71 15.83 -20.21
C GLU A 334 -2.71 16.77 -19.52
N GLU A 335 -3.79 17.12 -20.23
CA GLU A 335 -4.87 17.91 -19.65
C GLU A 335 -5.65 17.10 -18.61
N TYR A 336 -5.96 17.74 -17.48
CA TYR A 336 -6.71 17.14 -16.40
C TYR A 336 -7.81 18.05 -15.86
N SER A 337 -8.75 17.45 -15.15
CA SER A 337 -9.84 18.13 -14.44
C SER A 337 -9.96 17.62 -13.02
N ILE A 338 -10.41 18.49 -12.11
CA ILE A 338 -10.64 18.14 -10.70
C ILE A 338 -12.09 18.44 -10.36
N ILE A 339 -12.78 17.43 -9.84
CA ILE A 339 -14.17 17.54 -9.40
C ILE A 339 -14.21 17.20 -7.92
N VAL A 340 -14.54 18.20 -7.10
CA VAL A 340 -14.82 17.99 -5.68
C VAL A 340 -16.33 17.94 -5.48
N ASN A 341 -16.81 16.81 -4.97
CA ASN A 341 -18.22 16.54 -4.75
C ASN A 341 -18.57 16.63 -3.26
N SER A 342 -19.70 17.25 -2.98
CA SER A 342 -20.38 17.18 -1.69
C SER A 342 -20.94 15.77 -1.42
N LYS A 343 -21.39 15.56 -0.18
CA LYS A 343 -22.12 14.36 0.27
C LYS A 343 -23.39 14.07 -0.56
N ASP A 344 -24.03 15.12 -1.08
CA ASP A 344 -25.21 15.01 -1.96
C ASP A 344 -24.86 15.02 -3.46
N ASN A 345 -23.61 14.66 -3.80
CA ASN A 345 -23.09 14.49 -5.16
C ASN A 345 -23.18 15.74 -6.05
N LYS A 346 -23.12 16.93 -5.46
CA LYS A 346 -23.01 18.19 -6.22
C LYS A 346 -21.57 18.66 -6.24
N LYS A 347 -21.12 19.18 -7.38
CA LYS A 347 -19.83 19.84 -7.50
C LYS A 347 -19.78 21.07 -6.59
N ILE A 348 -18.74 21.18 -5.78
CA ILE A 348 -18.53 22.28 -4.83
C ILE A 348 -17.30 23.14 -5.15
N ASN A 349 -16.54 22.81 -6.19
CA ASN A 349 -15.47 23.67 -6.74
C ASN A 349 -15.86 24.34 -8.06
#